data_AF-A0A9X6KFY9-F1
#
_entry.id   AF-A0A9X6KFY9-F1
#
_cell.length_a   1.000
_cell.length_b   1.000
_cell.length_c   1.000
_cell.angle_alpha   90.00
_cell.angle_beta   90.00
_cell.angle_gamma   90.00
#
_symmetry.space_group_name_H-M   'P 1'
#
loop_
_entity.id
_entity.type
_entity.pdbx_description
1 polymer ?
#
loop_
_entity_poly.entity_id
_entity_poly.type
_entity_poly.pdbx_seq_one_letter_code
_entity_poly.pdbx_strand_id
1 'polypeptide(L)'
;MGTKIKNDAIELLKESLNQLESSKGSVLTGVQKLSRAAKILGDEETVIWCEVQLGNKEYTSELTKALEVLIELIKGDTLSDKLSKEFNKVYKELREKGYNPKVHFSKEEVFIKGNASGGGYISIGFIEEKYHDLVRLKKGNNGTHYKNSLMNHIEYVRRIAHKKAETLYTKIAYTDSAQTAFDILKGEVDDKLLDLNPELAEQLMLAFKSVSTDNPEEWSQALTTCRRFTEGLADELFPPIDEEVNGRKLGKTQYINRLWAFMDKSIESKSNKDLAKAHVDILGVYLQRIHKLSNKGVHAGLEREEAVKTVFHTYLMVADILKYLDPSYSTKEEQLNIHKASLDELESLLGIPRSIAKEIVKLRVRERELTPEILGEIKGVGSKTLSLAQEEFSFEPIA
;
A
#
# COMPACT_ATOMS: atom_id res chain seq x y z
N MET A 1 -6.94 8.42 -2.29
CA MET A 1 -7.72 7.55 -1.39
C MET A 1 -6.75 6.99 -0.36
N GLY A 2 -7.01 7.13 0.94
CA GLY A 2 -6.09 6.62 1.97
C GLY A 2 -6.01 5.09 1.95
N THR A 3 -4.84 4.52 2.25
CA THR A 3 -4.55 3.07 2.20
C THR A 3 -5.58 2.23 2.96
N LYS A 4 -6.06 2.71 4.11
CA LYS A 4 -7.08 2.04 4.93
C LYS A 4 -8.43 1.93 4.19
N ILE A 5 -8.92 3.03 3.61
CA ILE A 5 -10.22 3.08 2.92
C ILE A 5 -10.19 2.17 1.68
N LYS A 6 -9.05 2.10 0.98
CA LYS A 6 -8.85 1.17 -0.14
C LYS A 6 -8.92 -0.29 0.32
N ASN A 7 -8.24 -0.63 1.41
CA ASN A 7 -8.24 -1.99 1.96
C ASN A 7 -9.65 -2.44 2.40
N ASP A 8 -10.41 -1.54 3.04
CA ASP A 8 -11.80 -1.82 3.44
C ASP A 8 -12.68 -2.14 2.22
N ALA A 9 -12.49 -1.42 1.10
CA ALA A 9 -13.20 -1.71 -0.16
C ALA A 9 -12.80 -3.06 -0.78
N ILE A 10 -11.51 -3.42 -0.72
CA ILE A 10 -11.00 -4.71 -1.19
C ILE A 10 -11.62 -5.85 -0.39
N GLU A 11 -11.67 -5.73 0.94
CA GLU A 11 -12.26 -6.75 1.81
C GLU A 11 -13.75 -6.95 1.50
N LEU A 12 -14.51 -5.87 1.40
CA LEU A 12 -15.94 -5.93 1.03
C LEU A 12 -16.17 -6.60 -0.32
N LEU A 13 -15.30 -6.36 -1.31
CA LEU A 13 -15.40 -6.99 -2.63
C LEU A 13 -15.07 -8.48 -2.58
N LYS A 14 -14.04 -8.90 -1.83
CA LYS A 14 -13.74 -10.33 -1.61
C LYS A 14 -14.91 -11.04 -0.95
N GLU A 15 -15.46 -10.44 0.10
CA GLU A 15 -16.61 -11.00 0.80
C GLU A 15 -17.86 -11.05 -0.09
N SER A 16 -18.06 -10.04 -0.96
CA SER A 16 -19.14 -10.03 -1.96
C SER A 16 -18.98 -11.20 -2.95
N LEU A 17 -17.79 -11.37 -3.53
CA LEU A 17 -17.47 -12.47 -4.44
C LEU A 17 -17.69 -13.83 -3.78
N ASN A 18 -17.21 -14.01 -2.54
CA ASN A 18 -17.42 -15.24 -1.78
C ASN A 18 -18.91 -15.61 -1.62
N GLN A 19 -19.79 -14.62 -1.39
CA GLN A 19 -21.24 -14.85 -1.31
C GLN A 19 -21.85 -15.21 -2.68
N LEU A 20 -21.34 -14.61 -3.75
CA LEU A 20 -21.88 -14.78 -5.10
C LEU A 20 -21.43 -16.08 -5.76
N GLU A 21 -20.23 -16.57 -5.44
CA GLU A 21 -19.64 -17.81 -5.97
C GLU A 21 -20.05 -19.06 -5.18
N SER A 22 -20.37 -18.90 -3.90
CA SER A 22 -20.83 -20.00 -3.07
C SER A 22 -22.23 -20.47 -3.48
N SER A 23 -22.39 -21.80 -3.62
CA SER A 23 -23.68 -22.44 -3.90
C SER A 23 -24.73 -22.23 -2.80
N LYS A 24 -24.28 -21.91 -1.58
CA LYS A 24 -25.14 -21.55 -0.44
C LYS A 24 -25.07 -20.07 -0.07
N GLY A 25 -24.32 -19.27 -0.82
CA GLY A 25 -24.14 -17.86 -0.53
C GLY A 25 -25.36 -17.03 -0.94
N SER A 26 -25.63 -15.97 -0.16
CA SER A 26 -26.79 -15.11 -0.37
C SER A 26 -26.47 -14.02 -1.39
N VAL A 27 -27.30 -13.91 -2.43
CA VAL A 27 -27.22 -12.82 -3.41
C VAL A 27 -27.49 -11.48 -2.74
N LEU A 28 -28.45 -11.42 -1.80
CA LEU A 28 -28.70 -10.21 -1.00
C LEU A 28 -27.41 -9.73 -0.31
N THR A 29 -26.74 -10.60 0.45
CA THR A 29 -25.50 -10.23 1.16
C THR A 29 -24.40 -9.83 0.18
N GLY A 30 -24.26 -10.55 -0.93
CA GLY A 30 -23.31 -10.21 -1.99
C GLY A 30 -23.54 -8.79 -2.55
N VAL A 31 -24.79 -8.46 -2.88
CA VAL A 31 -25.19 -7.13 -3.40
C VAL A 31 -25.01 -6.03 -2.35
N GLN A 32 -25.33 -6.28 -1.08
CA GLN A 32 -25.13 -5.31 0.00
C GLN A 32 -23.65 -4.95 0.18
N LYS A 33 -22.76 -5.95 0.17
CA LYS A 33 -21.32 -5.74 0.27
C LYS A 33 -20.76 -5.03 -0.96
N LEU A 34 -21.22 -5.39 -2.16
CA LEU A 34 -20.90 -4.69 -3.40
C LEU A 34 -21.34 -3.21 -3.35
N SER A 35 -22.55 -2.93 -2.87
CA SER A 35 -23.06 -1.54 -2.73
C SER A 35 -22.14 -0.71 -1.83
N ARG A 36 -21.76 -1.25 -0.67
CA ARG A 36 -20.85 -0.57 0.26
C ARG A 36 -19.47 -0.30 -0.37
N ALA A 37 -18.89 -1.29 -1.05
CA ALA A 37 -17.62 -1.12 -1.74
C ALA A 37 -17.72 -0.07 -2.86
N ALA A 38 -18.79 -0.10 -3.67
CA ALA A 38 -19.01 0.86 -4.74
C ALA A 38 -19.16 2.30 -4.20
N LYS A 39 -19.86 2.49 -3.07
CA LYS A 39 -19.96 3.80 -2.37
C LYS A 39 -18.59 4.31 -1.94
N ILE A 40 -17.76 3.44 -1.37
CA ILE A 40 -16.39 3.79 -0.96
C ILE A 40 -15.54 4.19 -2.17
N LEU A 41 -15.70 3.49 -3.29
CA LEU A 41 -14.95 3.71 -4.54
C LEU A 41 -15.52 4.84 -5.43
N GLY A 42 -16.67 5.40 -5.07
CA GLY A 42 -17.35 6.43 -5.86
C GLY A 42 -17.92 5.93 -7.20
N ASP A 43 -18.23 4.63 -7.33
CA ASP A 43 -18.89 4.07 -8.52
C ASP A 43 -20.42 4.19 -8.41
N GLU A 44 -20.94 5.39 -8.68
CA GLU A 44 -22.37 5.71 -8.61
C GLU A 44 -23.24 4.81 -9.49
N GLU A 45 -22.77 4.39 -10.66
CA GLU A 45 -23.56 3.50 -11.53
C GLU A 45 -23.79 2.15 -10.87
N THR A 46 -22.76 1.60 -10.21
CA THR A 46 -22.88 0.34 -9.46
C THR A 46 -23.67 0.53 -8.17
N VAL A 47 -23.55 1.68 -7.49
CA VAL A 47 -24.38 2.00 -6.31
C VAL A 47 -25.87 1.99 -6.68
N ILE A 48 -26.27 2.76 -7.69
CA ILE A 48 -27.67 2.82 -8.15
C ILE A 48 -28.16 1.42 -8.53
N TRP A 49 -27.36 0.67 -9.29
CA TRP A 49 -27.73 -0.69 -9.68
C TRP A 49 -27.99 -1.59 -8.46
N CYS A 50 -27.12 -1.54 -7.45
CA CYS A 50 -27.30 -2.31 -6.23
C CYS A 50 -28.56 -1.88 -5.46
N GLU A 51 -28.79 -0.57 -5.30
CA GLU A 51 -29.97 -0.04 -4.59
C GLU A 51 -31.28 -0.47 -5.28
N VAL A 52 -31.30 -0.54 -6.62
CA VAL A 52 -32.40 -1.12 -7.41
C VAL A 52 -32.63 -2.59 -7.04
N GLN A 53 -31.59 -3.42 -6.99
CA GLN A 53 -31.73 -4.83 -6.63
C GLN A 53 -32.10 -5.04 -5.16
N LEU A 54 -31.72 -4.11 -4.28
CA LEU A 54 -32.11 -4.10 -2.88
C LEU A 54 -33.56 -3.65 -2.66
N GLY A 55 -34.25 -3.18 -3.71
CA GLY A 55 -35.66 -2.79 -3.67
C GLY A 55 -35.88 -1.38 -3.11
N ASN A 56 -34.86 -0.52 -3.13
CA ASN A 56 -34.98 0.84 -2.62
C ASN A 56 -35.95 1.67 -3.48
N LYS A 57 -37.06 2.13 -2.88
CA LYS A 57 -38.15 2.82 -3.58
C LYS A 57 -37.73 4.10 -4.29
N GLU A 58 -36.69 4.77 -3.79
CA GLU A 58 -36.13 5.95 -4.45
C GLU A 58 -35.64 5.61 -5.86
N TYR A 59 -35.08 4.41 -6.04
CA TYR A 59 -34.51 3.96 -7.31
C TYR A 59 -35.44 3.05 -8.13
N THR A 60 -36.37 2.35 -7.48
CA THR A 60 -37.22 1.36 -8.18
C THR A 60 -38.55 1.93 -8.69
N SER A 61 -39.04 3.05 -8.14
CA SER A 61 -40.35 3.59 -8.49
C SER A 61 -40.46 3.96 -9.98
N GLU A 62 -39.44 4.64 -10.50
CA GLU A 62 -39.42 5.08 -11.90
C GLU A 62 -39.18 3.90 -12.86
N LEU A 63 -38.34 2.94 -12.47
CA LEU A 63 -38.10 1.72 -13.26
C LEU A 63 -39.34 0.83 -13.31
N THR A 64 -40.13 0.76 -12.22
CA THR A 64 -41.38 0.01 -12.17
C THR A 64 -42.41 0.62 -13.13
N LYS A 65 -42.61 1.94 -13.08
CA LYS A 65 -43.50 2.65 -14.03
C LYS A 65 -43.06 2.43 -15.48
N ALA A 66 -41.76 2.55 -15.75
CA ALA A 66 -41.20 2.32 -17.08
C ALA A 66 -41.45 0.88 -17.56
N LEU A 67 -41.31 -0.10 -16.68
CA LEU A 67 -41.56 -1.51 -16.98
C LEU A 67 -43.04 -1.78 -17.27
N GLU A 68 -43.95 -1.19 -16.49
CA GLU A 68 -45.40 -1.30 -16.71
C GLU A 68 -45.82 -0.79 -18.09
N VAL A 69 -45.32 0.38 -18.50
CA VAL A 69 -45.54 0.94 -19.84
C VAL A 69 -45.09 -0.05 -20.92
N LEU A 70 -43.90 -0.65 -20.77
CA LEU A 70 -43.39 -1.62 -21.74
C LEU A 70 -44.21 -2.91 -21.77
N ILE A 71 -44.66 -3.42 -20.63
CA ILE A 71 -45.50 -4.63 -20.56
C ILE A 71 -46.85 -4.40 -21.25
N GLU A 72 -47.49 -3.25 -21.04
CA GLU A 72 -48.77 -2.92 -21.70
C GLU A 72 -48.65 -2.88 -23.22
N LEU A 73 -47.56 -2.31 -23.73
CA LEU A 73 -47.29 -2.25 -25.18
C LEU A 73 -47.06 -3.63 -25.79
N ILE A 74 -46.42 -4.54 -25.06
CA ILE A 74 -46.20 -5.91 -25.53
C ILE A 74 -47.51 -6.70 -25.56
N LYS A 75 -48.42 -6.47 -24.60
CA LYS A 75 -49.74 -7.12 -24.57
C LYS A 75 -50.70 -6.62 -25.65
N GLY A 76 -50.52 -5.38 -26.14
CA GLY A 76 -51.41 -4.73 -27.11
C GLY A 76 -51.18 -5.07 -28.60
N ASP A 77 -50.43 -6.12 -28.92
CA ASP A 77 -50.08 -6.55 -30.29
C ASP A 77 -49.49 -5.41 -31.15
N THR A 78 -48.60 -4.63 -30.55
CA THR A 78 -48.06 -3.39 -31.13
C THR A 78 -46.92 -3.68 -32.12
N LEU A 79 -47.02 -3.16 -33.35
CA LEU A 79 -45.97 -3.24 -34.40
C LEU A 79 -44.56 -2.88 -33.86
N SER A 80 -43.55 -3.66 -34.26
CA SER A 80 -42.12 -3.54 -33.90
C SER A 80 -41.57 -2.09 -33.88
N ASP A 81 -41.94 -1.28 -34.87
CA ASP A 81 -41.45 0.09 -35.02
C ASP A 81 -41.98 1.05 -33.95
N LYS A 82 -43.24 0.86 -33.50
CA LYS A 82 -43.84 1.66 -32.44
C LYS A 82 -43.28 1.28 -31.07
N LEU A 83 -43.02 0.00 -30.84
CA LEU A 83 -42.35 -0.49 -29.63
C LEU A 83 -40.93 0.07 -29.49
N SER A 84 -40.17 0.11 -30.60
CA SER A 84 -38.80 0.64 -30.60
C SER A 84 -38.75 2.15 -30.31
N LYS A 85 -39.71 2.92 -30.82
CA LYS A 85 -39.83 4.36 -30.51
C LYS A 85 -40.14 4.60 -29.04
N GLU A 86 -41.04 3.82 -28.45
CA GLU A 86 -41.40 3.99 -27.04
C GLU A 86 -40.27 3.54 -26.11
N PHE A 87 -39.53 2.47 -26.45
CA PHE A 87 -38.30 2.10 -25.74
C PHE A 87 -37.28 3.24 -25.69
N ASN A 88 -37.05 3.92 -26.82
CA ASN A 88 -36.13 5.05 -26.87
C ASN A 88 -36.62 6.23 -26.02
N LYS A 89 -37.93 6.47 -25.98
CA LYS A 89 -38.54 7.51 -25.13
C LYS A 89 -38.35 7.18 -23.64
N VAL A 90 -38.67 5.97 -23.21
CA VAL A 90 -38.43 5.50 -21.84
C VAL A 90 -36.95 5.64 -21.46
N TYR A 91 -36.04 5.26 -22.36
CA TYR A 91 -34.59 5.40 -22.13
C TYR A 91 -34.17 6.86 -21.97
N LYS A 92 -34.77 7.78 -22.73
CA LYS A 92 -34.49 9.21 -22.60
C LYS A 92 -34.99 9.76 -21.26
N GLU A 93 -36.22 9.45 -20.87
CA GLU A 93 -36.82 9.88 -19.60
C GLU A 93 -36.03 9.36 -18.38
N LEU A 94 -35.56 8.11 -18.45
CA LEU A 94 -34.73 7.53 -17.39
C LEU A 94 -33.36 8.23 -17.29
N ARG A 95 -32.75 8.63 -18.41
CA ARG A 95 -31.50 9.40 -18.40
C ARG A 95 -31.66 10.77 -17.77
N GLU A 96 -32.76 11.46 -18.08
CA GLU A 96 -33.09 12.76 -17.47
C GLU A 96 -33.26 12.67 -15.94
N LYS A 97 -33.59 11.47 -15.43
CA LYS A 97 -33.74 11.17 -14.01
C LYS A 97 -32.48 10.55 -13.37
N GLY A 98 -31.34 10.56 -14.07
CA GLY A 98 -30.06 10.10 -13.52
C GLY A 98 -29.77 8.61 -13.65
N TYR A 99 -30.62 7.84 -14.33
CA TYR A 99 -30.35 6.44 -14.61
C TYR A 99 -29.52 6.28 -15.89
N ASN A 100 -28.71 5.22 -15.94
CA ASN A 100 -28.13 4.72 -17.17
C ASN A 100 -28.96 3.51 -17.64
N PRO A 101 -29.84 3.63 -18.65
CA PRO A 101 -30.70 2.53 -19.07
C PRO A 101 -29.94 1.30 -19.58
N LYS A 102 -28.67 1.45 -20.00
CA LYS A 102 -27.85 0.29 -20.38
C LYS A 102 -27.41 -0.54 -19.17
N VAL A 103 -27.40 0.06 -17.99
CA VAL A 103 -26.93 -0.56 -16.73
C VAL A 103 -28.10 -0.86 -15.80
N HIS A 104 -29.00 0.12 -15.59
CA HIS A 104 -30.10 0.07 -14.62
C HIS A 104 -31.44 -0.39 -15.22
N PHE A 105 -31.53 -0.52 -16.55
CA PHE A 105 -32.77 -0.87 -17.25
C PHE A 105 -32.50 -1.60 -18.57
N SER A 106 -31.56 -2.54 -18.54
CA SER A 106 -31.08 -3.25 -19.73
C SER A 106 -32.20 -4.12 -20.34
N LYS A 107 -32.07 -4.47 -21.62
CA LYS A 107 -33.04 -5.35 -22.29
C LYS A 107 -33.22 -6.69 -21.57
N GLU A 108 -32.12 -7.27 -21.09
CA GLU A 108 -32.14 -8.52 -20.31
C GLU A 108 -32.85 -8.32 -18.97
N GLU A 109 -32.57 -7.21 -18.27
CA GLU A 109 -33.23 -6.90 -17.02
C GLU A 109 -34.74 -6.75 -17.18
N VAL A 110 -35.17 -6.00 -18.19
CA VAL A 110 -36.58 -5.80 -18.53
C VAL A 110 -37.24 -7.14 -18.86
N PHE A 111 -36.56 -8.02 -19.59
CA PHE A 111 -37.09 -9.35 -19.91
C PHE A 111 -37.28 -10.21 -18.65
N ILE A 112 -36.29 -10.24 -17.75
CA ILE A 112 -36.35 -11.03 -16.51
C ILE A 112 -37.39 -10.46 -15.54
N LYS A 113 -37.32 -9.16 -15.25
CA LYS A 113 -38.18 -8.48 -14.28
C LYS A 113 -39.60 -8.23 -14.80
N GLY A 114 -39.78 -8.20 -16.13
CA GLY A 114 -41.11 -8.09 -16.76
C GLY A 114 -41.99 -9.32 -16.56
N ASN A 115 -41.41 -10.46 -16.19
CA ASN A 115 -42.18 -11.62 -15.76
C ASN A 115 -42.73 -11.37 -14.35
N ALA A 116 -44.03 -11.09 -14.24
CA ALA A 116 -44.71 -10.82 -12.97
C ALA A 116 -44.47 -11.92 -11.91
N SER A 117 -44.37 -13.19 -12.33
CA SER A 117 -44.09 -14.32 -11.45
C SER A 117 -42.68 -14.33 -10.86
N GLY A 118 -41.77 -13.52 -11.40
CA GLY A 118 -40.39 -13.32 -10.94
C GLY A 118 -40.21 -12.16 -9.96
N GLY A 119 -41.26 -11.36 -9.68
CA GLY A 119 -41.24 -10.33 -8.64
C GLY A 119 -40.80 -8.93 -9.06
N GLY A 120 -40.43 -8.69 -10.32
CA GLY A 120 -40.17 -7.32 -10.81
C GLY A 120 -39.02 -6.61 -10.09
N TYR A 121 -39.29 -5.42 -9.53
CA TYR A 121 -38.33 -4.60 -8.80
C TYR A 121 -38.41 -4.71 -7.27
N ILE A 122 -39.03 -5.77 -6.75
CA ILE A 122 -38.94 -6.07 -5.31
C ILE A 122 -37.51 -6.52 -4.94
N SER A 123 -37.15 -6.35 -3.67
CA SER A 123 -35.82 -6.68 -3.15
C SER A 123 -35.42 -8.12 -3.45
N ILE A 124 -34.17 -8.33 -3.88
CA ILE A 124 -33.60 -9.66 -4.10
C ILE A 124 -33.70 -10.56 -2.86
N GLY A 125 -33.65 -9.98 -1.66
CA GLY A 125 -33.84 -10.73 -0.42
C GLY A 125 -35.22 -11.38 -0.31
N PHE A 126 -36.27 -10.67 -0.72
CA PHE A 126 -37.63 -11.22 -0.75
C PHE A 126 -37.75 -12.32 -1.81
N ILE A 127 -37.10 -12.14 -2.96
CA ILE A 127 -37.12 -13.12 -4.06
C ILE A 127 -36.41 -14.41 -3.63
N GLU A 128 -35.25 -14.32 -2.99
CA GLU A 128 -34.54 -15.45 -2.40
C GLU A 128 -35.42 -16.18 -1.35
N GLU A 129 -36.07 -15.43 -0.46
CA GLU A 129 -36.99 -15.99 0.54
C GLU A 129 -38.13 -16.78 -0.11
N LYS A 130 -38.82 -16.19 -1.10
CA LYS A 130 -39.93 -16.88 -1.80
C LYS A 130 -39.46 -18.10 -2.58
N TYR A 131 -38.27 -18.05 -3.17
CA TYR A 131 -37.69 -19.21 -3.82
C TYR A 131 -37.43 -20.34 -2.81
N HIS A 132 -36.79 -20.02 -1.67
CA HIS A 132 -36.51 -20.99 -0.62
C HIS A 132 -37.77 -21.58 0.00
N ASP A 133 -38.82 -20.77 0.20
CA ASP A 133 -40.13 -21.26 0.65
C ASP A 133 -40.72 -22.29 -0.31
N LEU A 134 -40.71 -22.02 -1.62
CA LEU A 134 -41.20 -22.97 -2.63
C LEU A 134 -40.37 -24.25 -2.68
N VAL A 135 -39.04 -24.14 -2.56
CA VAL A 135 -38.14 -25.30 -2.49
C VAL A 135 -38.44 -26.15 -1.26
N ARG A 136 -38.52 -25.53 -0.07
CA ARG A 136 -38.81 -26.20 1.20
C ARG A 136 -40.17 -26.90 1.19
N LEU A 137 -41.18 -26.23 0.64
CA LEU A 137 -42.54 -26.76 0.53
C LEU A 137 -42.73 -27.73 -0.64
N LYS A 138 -41.70 -27.96 -1.45
CA LYS A 138 -41.73 -28.79 -2.67
C LYS A 138 -42.84 -28.37 -3.66
N LYS A 139 -43.08 -27.05 -3.78
CA LYS A 139 -44.10 -26.47 -4.68
C LYS A 139 -43.44 -25.81 -5.89
N GLY A 140 -44.10 -25.91 -7.05
CA GLY A 140 -43.68 -25.21 -8.27
C GLY A 140 -44.03 -23.71 -8.28
N ASN A 141 -45.10 -23.31 -7.59
CA ASN A 141 -45.54 -21.93 -7.44
C ASN A 141 -46.45 -21.77 -6.20
N ASN A 142 -46.79 -20.53 -5.85
CA ASN A 142 -47.76 -20.19 -4.80
C ASN A 142 -48.95 -19.36 -5.32
N GLY A 143 -49.27 -19.47 -6.61
CA GLY A 143 -50.31 -18.67 -7.28
C GLY A 143 -49.85 -17.28 -7.75
N THR A 144 -48.84 -16.68 -7.11
CA THR A 144 -48.25 -15.40 -7.54
C THR A 144 -46.85 -15.59 -8.11
N HIS A 145 -45.98 -16.27 -7.39
CA HIS A 145 -44.58 -16.48 -7.76
C HIS A 145 -44.30 -17.90 -8.19
N TYR A 146 -43.47 -18.05 -9.22
CA TYR A 146 -43.14 -19.33 -9.83
C TYR A 146 -41.66 -19.64 -9.58
N LYS A 147 -41.37 -20.87 -9.16
CA LYS A 147 -40.01 -21.29 -8.76
C LYS A 147 -38.97 -20.99 -9.84
N ASN A 148 -39.25 -21.32 -11.10
CA ASN A 148 -38.32 -21.09 -12.21
C ASN A 148 -38.12 -19.59 -12.50
N SER A 149 -39.18 -18.78 -12.43
CA SER A 149 -39.08 -17.33 -12.64
C SER A 149 -38.26 -16.66 -11.55
N LEU A 150 -38.44 -17.06 -10.28
CA LEU A 150 -37.62 -16.58 -9.17
C LEU A 150 -36.16 -17.02 -9.31
N MET A 151 -35.91 -18.28 -9.69
CA MET A 151 -34.56 -18.80 -9.91
C MET A 151 -33.83 -18.03 -11.00
N ASN A 152 -34.46 -17.82 -12.16
CA ASN A 152 -33.88 -17.03 -13.26
C ASN A 152 -33.55 -15.59 -12.82
N HIS A 153 -34.39 -14.98 -11.99
CA HIS A 153 -34.14 -13.66 -11.45
C HIS A 153 -32.93 -13.66 -10.49
N ILE A 154 -32.85 -14.63 -9.57
CA ILE A 154 -31.72 -14.79 -8.65
C ILE A 154 -30.42 -15.00 -9.43
N GLU A 155 -30.41 -15.86 -10.44
CA GLU A 155 -29.25 -16.15 -11.28
C GLU A 155 -28.80 -14.91 -12.08
N TYR A 156 -29.75 -14.14 -12.63
CA TYR A 156 -29.46 -12.89 -13.31
C TYR A 156 -28.76 -11.90 -12.36
N VAL A 157 -29.34 -11.62 -11.18
CA VAL A 157 -28.74 -10.68 -10.23
C VAL A 157 -27.39 -11.17 -9.74
N ARG A 158 -27.25 -12.47 -9.45
CA ARG A 158 -25.98 -13.08 -9.03
C ARG A 158 -24.90 -12.87 -10.08
N ARG A 159 -25.18 -13.15 -11.36
CA ARG A 159 -24.23 -13.01 -12.46
C ARG A 159 -23.79 -11.56 -12.67
N ILE A 160 -24.73 -10.62 -12.67
CA ILE A 160 -24.41 -9.20 -12.87
C ILE A 160 -23.66 -8.61 -11.66
N ALA A 161 -24.08 -8.97 -10.43
CA ALA A 161 -23.38 -8.56 -9.21
C ALA A 161 -21.95 -9.10 -9.20
N HIS A 162 -21.76 -10.37 -9.56
CA HIS A 162 -20.43 -10.99 -9.62
C HIS A 162 -19.53 -10.25 -10.62
N LYS A 163 -20.00 -10.04 -11.85
CA LYS A 163 -19.25 -9.29 -12.87
C LYS A 163 -18.86 -7.88 -12.40
N LYS A 164 -19.77 -7.17 -11.73
CA LYS A 164 -19.51 -5.83 -11.18
C LYS A 164 -18.47 -5.88 -10.04
N ALA A 165 -18.62 -6.81 -9.10
CA ALA A 165 -17.68 -7.01 -8.01
C ALA A 165 -16.29 -7.38 -8.52
N GLU A 166 -16.19 -8.29 -9.49
CA GLU A 166 -14.93 -8.70 -10.11
C GLU A 166 -14.26 -7.55 -10.87
N THR A 167 -15.03 -6.75 -11.61
CA THR A 167 -14.51 -5.59 -12.34
C THR A 167 -13.90 -4.56 -11.37
N LEU A 168 -14.62 -4.24 -10.28
CA LEU A 168 -14.13 -3.32 -9.25
C LEU A 168 -12.92 -3.89 -8.52
N TYR A 169 -12.97 -5.16 -8.13
CA TYR A 169 -11.88 -5.86 -7.43
C TYR A 169 -10.61 -5.86 -8.27
N THR A 170 -10.70 -6.25 -9.54
CA THR A 170 -9.57 -6.26 -10.48
C THR A 170 -8.98 -4.86 -10.62
N LYS A 171 -9.80 -3.83 -10.82
CA LYS A 171 -9.34 -2.45 -10.98
C LYS A 171 -8.48 -1.98 -9.79
N ILE A 172 -8.87 -2.32 -8.57
CA ILE A 172 -8.17 -1.87 -7.36
C ILE A 172 -7.03 -2.80 -6.93
N ALA A 173 -7.17 -4.11 -7.13
CA ALA A 173 -6.18 -5.11 -6.75
C ALA A 173 -4.94 -5.06 -7.67
N TYR A 174 -5.13 -4.83 -8.98
CA TYR A 174 -4.01 -4.66 -9.91
C TYR A 174 -3.20 -3.39 -9.67
N THR A 175 -3.76 -2.40 -8.97
CA THR A 175 -3.01 -1.21 -8.53
C THR A 175 -2.06 -1.53 -7.37
N ASP A 176 -2.25 -2.63 -6.63
CA ASP A 176 -1.32 -3.09 -5.57
C ASP A 176 -0.38 -4.23 -6.02
N SER A 177 -0.73 -5.02 -7.04
CA SER A 177 0.05 -6.22 -7.40
C SER A 177 1.15 -5.99 -8.44
N ALA A 178 1.15 -4.86 -9.15
CA ALA A 178 2.25 -4.48 -10.00
C ALA A 178 3.29 -3.72 -9.17
N GLN A 179 4.49 -4.29 -9.03
CA GLN A 179 5.64 -3.58 -8.48
C GLN A 179 5.80 -2.27 -9.27
N THR A 180 5.63 -1.13 -8.61
CA THR A 180 5.77 0.16 -9.29
C THR A 180 7.23 0.38 -9.67
N ALA A 181 7.50 1.26 -10.63
CA ALA A 181 8.88 1.64 -10.94
C ALA A 181 9.64 2.16 -9.71
N PHE A 182 8.91 2.77 -8.75
CA PHE A 182 9.46 3.17 -7.48
C PHE A 182 9.76 1.98 -6.56
N ASP A 183 8.90 0.96 -6.50
CA ASP A 183 9.15 -0.24 -5.67
C ASP A 183 10.37 -1.03 -6.16
N ILE A 184 10.65 -1.02 -7.47
CA ILE A 184 11.88 -1.59 -8.04
C ILE A 184 13.11 -0.83 -7.52
N LEU A 185 13.12 0.50 -7.70
CA LEU A 185 14.21 1.36 -7.24
C LEU A 185 14.39 1.27 -5.71
N LYS A 186 13.28 1.18 -4.99
CA LYS A 186 13.25 1.06 -3.54
C LYS A 186 13.98 -0.19 -3.06
N GLY A 187 13.68 -1.34 -3.67
CA GLY A 187 14.38 -2.59 -3.34
C GLY A 187 15.89 -2.49 -3.58
N GLU A 188 16.32 -1.89 -4.69
CA GLU A 188 17.76 -1.75 -4.99
C GLU A 188 18.50 -0.81 -4.03
N VAL A 189 17.81 0.20 -3.49
CA VAL A 189 18.39 1.21 -2.60
C VAL A 189 18.33 0.79 -1.14
N ASP A 190 17.15 0.39 -0.65
CA ASP A 190 16.93 0.12 0.77
C ASP A 190 17.82 -1.04 1.26
N ASP A 191 17.94 -2.12 0.48
CA ASP A 191 18.77 -3.28 0.86
C ASP A 191 20.26 -2.87 1.00
N LYS A 192 20.80 -2.18 0.00
CA LYS A 192 22.20 -1.70 0.03
C LYS A 192 22.45 -0.67 1.13
N LEU A 193 21.45 0.15 1.42
CA LEU A 193 21.57 1.18 2.44
C LEU A 193 21.48 0.57 3.83
N LEU A 194 20.67 -0.48 4.02
CA LEU A 194 20.64 -1.29 5.25
C LEU A 194 21.98 -1.99 5.48
N ASP A 195 22.57 -2.58 4.43
CA ASP A 195 23.89 -3.20 4.51
C ASP A 195 25.00 -2.19 4.83
N LEU A 196 24.87 -0.95 4.34
CA LEU A 196 25.83 0.12 4.60
C LEU A 196 25.68 0.70 6.02
N ASN A 197 24.48 1.18 6.35
CA ASN A 197 24.15 1.76 7.65
C ASN A 197 22.61 1.76 7.87
N PRO A 198 22.09 0.91 8.77
CA PRO A 198 20.66 0.81 9.05
C PRO A 198 20.00 2.11 9.53
N GLU A 199 20.73 2.96 10.26
CA GLU A 199 20.20 4.25 10.73
C GLU A 199 19.97 5.21 9.57
N LEU A 200 20.85 5.20 8.55
CA LEU A 200 20.65 5.99 7.34
C LEU A 200 19.45 5.48 6.53
N ALA A 201 19.26 4.16 6.45
CA ALA A 201 18.07 3.57 5.82
C ALA A 201 16.78 4.03 6.51
N GLU A 202 16.74 3.96 7.86
CA GLU A 202 15.59 4.42 8.64
C GLU A 202 15.32 5.92 8.41
N GLN A 203 16.36 6.76 8.41
CA GLN A 203 16.20 8.20 8.15
C GLN A 203 15.56 8.47 6.78
N LEU A 204 15.98 7.77 5.73
CA LEU A 204 15.43 7.94 4.39
C LEU A 204 13.95 7.50 4.34
N MET A 205 13.62 6.37 4.98
CA MET A 205 12.24 5.91 5.12
C MET A 205 11.36 6.90 5.88
N LEU A 206 11.87 7.48 6.98
CA LEU A 206 11.15 8.48 7.78
C LEU A 206 10.91 9.78 7.00
N ALA A 207 11.88 10.22 6.19
CA ALA A 207 11.69 11.38 5.31
C ALA A 207 10.53 11.13 4.32
N PHE A 208 10.46 9.93 3.73
CA PHE A 208 9.37 9.55 2.81
C PHE A 208 8.01 9.51 3.50
N LYS A 209 7.94 8.94 4.71
CA LYS A 209 6.71 8.95 5.52
C LYS A 209 6.25 10.39 5.81
N SER A 210 7.20 11.28 6.14
CA SER A 210 6.89 12.65 6.57
C SER A 210 6.32 13.52 5.44
N VAL A 211 6.68 13.29 4.17
CA VAL A 211 6.06 14.01 3.02
C VAL A 211 4.71 13.43 2.57
N SER A 212 4.35 12.24 3.08
CA SER A 212 3.07 11.59 2.76
C SER A 212 1.90 12.13 3.58
N THR A 213 2.16 12.88 4.65
CA THR A 213 1.14 13.49 5.50
C THR A 213 0.72 14.85 4.98
N ASP A 214 -0.41 15.37 5.49
CA ASP A 214 -0.91 16.71 5.15
C ASP A 214 -0.45 17.78 6.17
N ASN A 215 0.70 17.56 6.82
CA ASN A 215 1.25 18.44 7.86
C ASN A 215 2.51 19.20 7.36
N PRO A 216 2.46 20.53 7.19
CA PRO A 216 3.61 21.34 6.75
C PRO A 216 4.86 21.26 7.64
N GLU A 217 4.69 21.01 8.94
CA GLU A 217 5.82 20.83 9.86
C GLU A 217 6.57 19.53 9.55
N GLU A 218 5.84 18.46 9.22
CA GLU A 218 6.43 17.18 8.84
C GLU A 218 7.14 17.26 7.48
N TRP A 219 6.66 18.09 6.55
CA TRP A 219 7.38 18.35 5.30
C TRP A 219 8.73 19.03 5.57
N SER A 220 8.74 20.03 6.45
CA SER A 220 9.96 20.74 6.85
C SER A 220 10.95 19.81 7.57
N GLN A 221 10.42 18.91 8.41
CA GLN A 221 11.21 17.87 9.07
C GLN A 221 11.78 16.89 8.05
N ALA A 222 11.00 16.44 7.07
CA ALA A 222 11.46 15.53 6.01
C ALA A 222 12.69 16.08 5.28
N LEU A 223 12.66 17.37 4.95
CA LEU A 223 13.76 18.03 4.28
C LEU A 223 15.02 18.14 5.14
N THR A 224 14.85 18.40 6.43
CA THR A 224 15.95 18.39 7.40
C THR A 224 16.57 17.00 7.50
N THR A 225 15.73 15.96 7.48
CA THR A 225 16.16 14.57 7.45
C THR A 225 16.94 14.25 6.17
N CYS A 226 16.46 14.64 4.98
CA CYS A 226 17.19 14.46 3.71
C CYS A 226 18.60 15.07 3.74
N ARG A 227 18.75 16.25 4.36
CA ARG A 227 20.06 16.88 4.53
C ARG A 227 20.97 16.07 5.44
N ARG A 228 20.50 15.72 6.64
CA ARG A 228 21.27 14.92 7.61
C ARG A 228 21.67 13.58 7.04
N PHE A 229 20.75 12.94 6.34
CA PHE A 229 20.98 11.72 5.60
C PHE A 229 22.12 11.89 4.57
N THR A 230 22.12 12.97 3.79
CA THR A 230 23.18 13.23 2.79
C THR A 230 24.54 13.49 3.46
N GLU A 231 24.56 14.16 4.61
CA GLU A 231 25.76 14.38 5.43
C GLU A 231 26.29 13.04 5.98
N GLY A 232 25.43 12.20 6.55
CA GLY A 232 25.79 10.88 7.09
C GLY A 232 26.22 9.90 6.00
N LEU A 233 25.55 9.87 4.85
CA LEU A 233 25.97 9.08 3.71
C LEU A 233 27.39 9.46 3.23
N ALA A 234 27.71 10.76 3.24
CA ALA A 234 29.06 11.21 2.93
C ALA A 234 30.07 10.76 3.99
N ASP A 235 29.70 10.74 5.28
CA ASP A 235 30.55 10.25 6.36
C ASP A 235 30.91 8.76 6.19
N GLU A 236 29.94 7.93 5.80
CA GLU A 236 30.17 6.50 5.53
C GLU A 236 31.03 6.27 4.27
N LEU A 237 30.69 6.95 3.17
CA LEU A 237 31.34 6.71 1.88
C LEU A 237 32.72 7.36 1.78
N PHE A 238 32.92 8.51 2.41
CA PHE A 238 34.18 9.23 2.41
C PHE A 238 34.31 10.07 3.68
N PRO A 239 34.89 9.52 4.76
CA PRO A 239 35.08 10.23 6.01
C PRO A 239 35.83 11.56 5.82
N PRO A 240 35.57 12.55 6.68
CA PRO A 240 36.20 13.86 6.56
C PRO A 240 37.72 13.77 6.74
N ILE A 241 38.46 14.47 5.89
CA ILE A 241 39.91 14.59 5.96
C ILE A 241 40.33 16.06 5.90
N ASP A 242 41.48 16.37 6.52
CA ASP A 242 42.02 17.73 6.56
C ASP A 242 42.78 18.12 5.27
N GLU A 243 43.10 17.13 4.44
CA GLU A 243 43.83 17.32 3.18
C GLU A 243 42.90 17.74 2.03
N GLU A 244 43.47 18.47 1.06
CA GLU A 244 42.78 18.78 -0.18
C GLU A 244 43.05 17.71 -1.25
N VAL A 245 41.98 17.11 -1.77
CA VAL A 245 42.06 16.15 -2.88
C VAL A 245 41.58 16.83 -4.14
N ASN A 246 42.40 16.83 -5.20
CA ASN A 246 42.11 17.48 -6.48
C ASN A 246 41.70 18.97 -6.32
N GLY A 247 42.33 19.68 -5.38
CA GLY A 247 42.06 21.10 -5.10
C GLY A 247 40.72 21.38 -4.39
N ARG A 248 40.12 20.36 -3.75
CA ARG A 248 38.88 20.50 -2.98
C ARG A 248 39.10 20.16 -1.51
N LYS A 249 38.55 20.97 -0.62
CA LYS A 249 38.46 20.66 0.82
C LYS A 249 37.43 19.57 1.06
N LEU A 250 37.81 18.58 1.87
CA LEU A 250 37.01 17.40 2.21
C LEU A 250 36.75 17.29 3.73
N GLY A 251 36.59 18.43 4.40
CA GLY A 251 36.24 18.47 5.81
C GLY A 251 34.77 18.11 6.09
N LYS A 252 34.40 18.10 7.37
CA LYS A 252 33.05 17.69 7.83
C LYS A 252 31.91 18.44 7.13
N THR A 253 32.07 19.73 6.91
CA THR A 253 31.05 20.59 6.28
C THR A 253 31.00 20.48 4.75
N GLN A 254 31.98 19.83 4.12
CA GLN A 254 32.08 19.67 2.66
C GLN A 254 31.54 18.30 2.19
N TYR A 255 30.39 17.86 2.71
CA TYR A 255 29.79 16.56 2.39
C TYR A 255 29.55 16.34 0.88
N ILE A 256 29.15 17.37 0.12
CA ILE A 256 29.02 17.28 -1.35
C ILE A 256 30.36 16.95 -2.02
N ASN A 257 31.44 17.62 -1.62
CA ASN A 257 32.77 17.34 -2.18
C ASN A 257 33.25 15.94 -1.81
N ARG A 258 32.87 15.43 -0.63
CA ARG A 258 33.20 14.07 -0.17
C ARG A 258 32.47 13.01 -1.01
N LEU A 259 31.19 13.23 -1.33
CA LEU A 259 30.47 12.38 -2.27
C LEU A 259 31.09 12.43 -3.68
N TRP A 260 31.53 13.61 -4.15
CA TRP A 260 32.28 13.70 -5.41
C TRP A 260 33.61 12.93 -5.38
N ALA A 261 34.34 12.98 -4.26
CA ALA A 261 35.61 12.26 -4.10
C ALA A 261 35.39 10.74 -4.10
N PHE A 262 34.33 10.26 -3.44
CA PHE A 262 33.91 8.87 -3.56
C PHE A 262 33.61 8.49 -5.01
N MET A 263 32.77 9.26 -5.71
CA MET A 263 32.43 8.98 -7.11
C MET A 263 33.66 9.05 -8.05
N ASP A 264 34.62 9.93 -7.77
CA ASP A 264 35.89 10.00 -8.50
C ASP A 264 36.68 8.69 -8.40
N LYS A 265 36.66 8.07 -7.21
CA LYS A 265 37.36 6.83 -6.89
C LYS A 265 36.61 5.58 -7.38
N SER A 266 35.29 5.54 -7.22
CA SER A 266 34.48 4.33 -7.41
C SER A 266 33.94 4.15 -8.84
N ILE A 267 33.82 5.24 -9.62
CA ILE A 267 33.24 5.17 -10.97
C ILE A 267 34.35 5.27 -12.02
N GLU A 268 34.57 4.21 -12.81
CA GLU A 268 35.56 4.25 -13.89
C GLU A 268 35.05 5.00 -15.12
N SER A 269 33.78 4.78 -15.50
CA SER A 269 33.17 5.40 -16.68
C SER A 269 32.99 6.91 -16.48
N LYS A 270 33.65 7.71 -17.33
CA LYS A 270 33.53 9.17 -17.32
C LYS A 270 32.08 9.65 -17.49
N SER A 271 31.34 9.07 -18.44
CA SER A 271 29.94 9.46 -18.69
C SER A 271 29.04 9.21 -17.48
N ASN A 272 29.19 8.06 -16.81
CA ASN A 272 28.39 7.73 -15.64
C ASN A 272 28.78 8.60 -14.44
N LYS A 273 30.07 8.89 -14.28
CA LYS A 273 30.60 9.77 -13.25
C LYS A 273 30.08 11.19 -13.40
N ASP A 274 30.10 11.73 -14.62
CA ASP A 274 29.60 13.08 -14.91
C ASP A 274 28.09 13.18 -14.63
N LEU A 275 27.32 12.15 -14.98
CA LEU A 275 25.89 12.09 -14.68
C LEU A 275 25.60 12.02 -13.16
N ALA A 276 26.26 11.12 -12.44
CA ALA A 276 26.07 10.96 -10.99
C ALA A 276 26.47 12.24 -10.23
N LYS A 277 27.57 12.88 -10.64
CA LYS A 277 27.98 14.19 -10.09
C LYS A 277 26.97 15.29 -10.35
N ALA A 278 26.47 15.40 -11.59
CA ALA A 278 25.43 16.39 -11.91
C ALA A 278 24.17 16.21 -11.05
N HIS A 279 23.83 14.97 -10.70
CA HIS A 279 22.69 14.71 -9.83
C HIS A 279 22.95 15.15 -8.37
N VAL A 280 24.15 14.86 -7.84
CA VAL A 280 24.58 15.38 -6.53
C VAL A 280 24.56 16.91 -6.51
N ASP A 281 24.93 17.57 -7.62
CA ASP A 281 24.91 19.03 -7.74
C ASP A 281 23.48 19.58 -7.66
N ILE A 282 22.54 18.94 -8.39
CA ILE A 282 21.12 19.28 -8.33
C ILE A 282 20.63 19.16 -6.89
N LEU A 283 20.90 18.04 -6.21
CA LEU A 283 20.48 17.86 -4.82
C LEU A 283 21.12 18.91 -3.90
N GLY A 284 22.41 19.22 -4.09
CA GLY A 284 23.10 20.28 -3.36
C GLY A 284 22.39 21.63 -3.49
N VAL A 285 21.92 21.98 -4.70
CA VAL A 285 21.13 23.19 -4.93
C VAL A 285 19.79 23.14 -4.21
N TYR A 286 19.07 22.01 -4.26
CA TYR A 286 17.79 21.83 -3.55
C TYR A 286 17.98 21.98 -2.03
N LEU A 287 18.94 21.27 -1.43
CA LEU A 287 19.22 21.31 0.01
C LEU A 287 19.64 22.72 0.46
N GLN A 288 20.45 23.42 -0.33
CA GLN A 288 20.84 24.81 -0.02
C GLN A 288 19.65 25.78 -0.11
N ARG A 289 18.80 25.65 -1.12
CA ARG A 289 17.60 26.49 -1.28
C ARG A 289 16.66 26.30 -0.10
N ILE A 290 16.46 25.06 0.32
CA ILE A 290 15.63 24.71 1.47
C ILE A 290 16.22 25.24 2.77
N HIS A 291 17.53 25.08 2.98
CA HIS A 291 18.19 25.62 4.16
C HIS A 291 17.98 27.14 4.29
N LYS A 292 17.97 27.87 3.15
CA LYS A 292 17.66 29.31 3.14
C LYS A 292 16.20 29.60 3.46
N LEU A 293 15.26 28.73 3.07
CA LEU A 293 13.83 28.88 3.37
C LEU A 293 13.52 28.57 4.84
N SER A 294 14.08 27.48 5.38
CA SER A 294 13.91 27.08 6.80
C SER A 294 14.43 28.15 7.77
N ASN A 295 15.48 28.89 7.40
CA ASN A 295 16.04 29.97 8.22
C ASN A 295 15.28 31.31 8.11
N LYS A 296 14.36 31.47 7.15
CA LYS A 296 13.57 32.70 6.96
C LYS A 296 12.21 32.68 7.68
N GLY A 297 11.92 31.63 8.43
CA GLY A 297 10.67 31.47 9.18
C GLY A 297 9.53 30.92 8.33
N VAL A 298 8.64 30.18 8.98
CA VAL A 298 7.54 29.33 8.48
C VAL A 298 6.45 30.05 7.64
N HIS A 299 6.65 31.31 7.27
CA HIS A 299 5.68 32.11 6.49
C HIS A 299 5.99 32.17 4.98
N ALA A 300 7.15 31.69 4.53
CA ALA A 300 7.34 31.31 3.13
C ALA A 300 6.90 29.83 3.01
N GLY A 301 5.60 29.60 2.83
CA GLY A 301 5.01 28.27 2.85
C GLY A 301 5.73 27.33 1.89
N LEU A 302 6.38 26.31 2.45
CA LEU A 302 6.94 25.20 1.70
C LEU A 302 5.79 24.42 1.07
N GLU A 303 5.77 24.34 -0.25
CA GLU A 303 4.77 23.52 -0.94
C GLU A 303 5.10 22.05 -0.74
N ARG A 304 4.09 21.22 -0.45
CA ARG A 304 4.24 19.76 -0.33
C ARG A 304 4.96 19.17 -1.54
N GLU A 305 4.67 19.68 -2.73
CA GLU A 305 5.29 19.23 -3.97
C GLU A 305 6.82 19.40 -3.97
N GLU A 306 7.34 20.50 -3.40
CA GLU A 306 8.78 20.73 -3.28
C GLU A 306 9.43 19.76 -2.30
N ALA A 307 8.74 19.46 -1.18
CA ALA A 307 9.21 18.49 -0.20
C ALA A 307 9.26 17.06 -0.80
N VAL A 308 8.19 16.66 -1.49
CA VAL A 308 8.11 15.38 -2.20
C VAL A 308 9.24 15.29 -3.23
N LYS A 309 9.41 16.30 -4.10
CA LYS A 309 10.50 16.31 -5.10
C LYS A 309 11.87 16.13 -4.45
N THR A 310 12.14 16.78 -3.33
CA THR A 310 13.43 16.67 -2.65
C THR A 310 13.70 15.26 -2.14
N VAL A 311 12.71 14.63 -1.49
CA VAL A 311 12.83 13.25 -1.04
C VAL A 311 13.10 12.30 -2.22
N PHE A 312 12.37 12.46 -3.33
CA PHE A 312 12.58 11.66 -4.53
C PHE A 312 13.97 11.88 -5.14
N HIS A 313 14.46 13.12 -5.20
CA HIS A 313 15.82 13.41 -5.66
C HIS A 313 16.88 12.81 -4.74
N THR A 314 16.71 12.86 -3.42
CA THR A 314 17.60 12.17 -2.48
C THR A 314 17.62 10.67 -2.79
N TYR A 315 16.45 10.06 -2.98
CA TYR A 315 16.32 8.62 -3.25
C TYR A 315 17.03 8.21 -4.56
N LEU A 316 16.80 8.94 -5.64
CA LEU A 316 17.44 8.66 -6.93
C LEU A 316 18.95 8.91 -6.88
N MET A 317 19.42 9.93 -6.15
CA MET A 317 20.85 10.17 -5.96
C MET A 317 21.52 9.00 -5.22
N VAL A 318 20.88 8.47 -4.19
CA VAL A 318 21.39 7.29 -3.46
C VAL A 318 21.49 6.09 -4.40
N ALA A 319 20.49 5.87 -5.26
CA ALA A 319 20.55 4.82 -6.27
C ALA A 319 21.76 4.98 -7.21
N ASP A 320 22.02 6.21 -7.69
CA ASP A 320 23.16 6.49 -8.55
C ASP A 320 24.51 6.27 -7.86
N ILE A 321 24.59 6.54 -6.54
CA ILE A 321 25.83 6.39 -5.76
C ILE A 321 26.05 4.93 -5.34
N LEU A 322 25.07 4.30 -4.68
CA LEU A 322 25.19 2.93 -4.15
C LEU A 322 25.26 1.87 -5.24
N LYS A 323 24.91 2.20 -6.49
CA LYS A 323 25.19 1.36 -7.64
C LYS A 323 26.68 1.02 -7.79
N TYR A 324 27.57 1.90 -7.36
CA TYR A 324 29.03 1.75 -7.47
C TYR A 324 29.72 1.45 -6.14
N LEU A 325 28.94 1.08 -5.11
CA LEU A 325 29.50 0.59 -3.87
C LEU A 325 30.15 -0.78 -4.13
N ASP A 326 31.42 -0.92 -3.72
CA ASP A 326 32.14 -2.20 -3.81
C ASP A 326 31.45 -3.22 -2.88
N PRO A 327 31.20 -4.48 -3.28
CA PRO A 327 30.66 -5.50 -2.38
C PRO A 327 31.49 -5.71 -1.10
N SER A 328 32.78 -5.34 -1.10
CA SER A 328 33.65 -5.36 0.08
C SER A 328 33.44 -4.17 1.04
N TYR A 329 32.57 -3.21 0.72
CA TYR A 329 32.15 -2.14 1.64
C TYR A 329 31.21 -2.63 2.75
N SER A 330 30.93 -3.94 2.82
CA SER A 330 30.24 -4.56 3.95
C SER A 330 30.94 -4.18 5.25
N THR A 331 30.19 -3.48 6.09
CA THR A 331 30.37 -3.29 7.53
C THR A 331 31.80 -3.46 8.06
N LYS A 332 32.39 -2.34 8.50
CA LYS A 332 32.99 -2.41 9.83
C LYS A 332 31.86 -2.84 10.76
N GLU A 333 31.72 -4.14 11.00
CA GLU A 333 31.12 -4.58 12.25
C GLU A 333 31.99 -3.92 13.31
N GLU A 334 31.52 -2.84 13.92
CA GLU A 334 31.92 -2.58 15.30
C GLU A 334 31.45 -3.79 16.07
N GLN A 335 32.32 -4.82 16.12
CA GLN A 335 32.09 -6.05 16.83
C GLN A 335 31.59 -5.65 18.23
N LEU A 336 30.36 -6.07 18.56
CA LEU A 336 29.64 -5.59 19.75
C LEU A 336 30.58 -5.67 20.96
N ASN A 337 30.71 -4.58 21.70
CA ASN A 337 31.64 -4.60 22.83
C ASN A 337 31.02 -5.38 24.00
N ILE A 338 31.70 -6.44 24.45
CA ILE A 338 31.18 -7.33 25.49
C ILE A 338 30.91 -6.59 26.80
N HIS A 339 31.48 -5.40 27.02
CA HIS A 339 31.25 -4.61 28.22
C HIS A 339 29.98 -3.76 28.14
N LYS A 340 29.45 -3.49 26.93
CA LYS A 340 28.20 -2.75 26.69
C LYS A 340 27.02 -3.64 26.30
N ALA A 341 27.27 -4.88 25.87
CA ALA A 341 26.22 -5.74 25.32
C ALA A 341 25.04 -5.96 26.29
N SER A 342 23.81 -5.84 25.80
CA SER A 342 22.60 -6.03 26.58
C SER A 342 22.40 -7.50 27.02
N LEU A 343 21.49 -7.74 27.97
CA LEU A 343 21.17 -9.12 28.38
C LEU A 343 20.63 -9.94 27.20
N ASP A 344 19.80 -9.32 26.36
CA ASP A 344 19.15 -10.01 25.24
C ASP A 344 20.18 -10.31 24.11
N GLU A 345 21.13 -9.39 23.85
CA GLU A 345 22.28 -9.64 22.96
C GLU A 345 23.16 -10.79 23.45
N LEU A 346 23.48 -10.82 24.76
CA LEU A 346 24.26 -11.92 25.35
C LEU A 346 23.53 -13.26 25.23
N GLU A 347 22.23 -13.31 25.50
CA GLU A 347 21.43 -14.54 25.38
C GLU A 347 21.40 -15.04 23.94
N SER A 348 21.14 -14.15 22.99
CA SER A 348 20.99 -14.48 21.57
C SER A 348 22.31 -14.90 20.92
N LEU A 349 23.37 -14.09 21.09
CA LEU A 349 24.65 -14.29 20.40
C LEU A 349 25.50 -15.41 21.03
N LEU A 350 25.42 -15.59 22.36
CA LEU A 350 26.19 -16.65 23.05
C LEU A 350 25.41 -17.95 23.24
N GLY A 351 24.10 -17.95 22.95
CA GLY A 351 23.23 -19.11 23.14
C GLY A 351 23.12 -19.56 24.60
N ILE A 352 23.14 -18.60 25.53
CA ILE A 352 23.15 -18.85 26.99
C ILE A 352 21.81 -18.45 27.63
N PRO A 353 21.41 -19.08 28.75
CA PRO A 353 20.22 -18.67 29.48
C PRO A 353 20.45 -17.35 30.24
N ARG A 354 19.38 -16.56 30.45
CA ARG A 354 19.39 -15.27 31.17
C ARG A 354 20.13 -15.27 32.51
N SER A 355 20.15 -16.40 33.21
CA SER A 355 20.91 -16.54 34.46
C SER A 355 22.41 -16.33 34.25
N ILE A 356 22.97 -16.90 33.18
CA ILE A 356 24.40 -16.76 32.83
C ILE A 356 24.68 -15.37 32.26
N ALA A 357 23.79 -14.82 31.43
CA ALA A 357 23.92 -13.44 30.94
C ALA A 357 23.98 -12.42 32.10
N LYS A 358 23.16 -12.61 33.15
CA LYS A 358 23.24 -11.80 34.37
C LYS A 358 24.56 -11.96 35.12
N GLU A 359 25.14 -13.16 35.16
CA GLU A 359 26.46 -13.37 35.77
C GLU A 359 27.57 -12.66 34.98
N ILE A 360 27.53 -12.68 33.64
CA ILE A 360 28.46 -11.92 32.80
C ILE A 360 28.37 -10.42 33.13
N VAL A 361 27.17 -9.86 33.20
CA VAL A 361 26.99 -8.44 33.57
C VAL A 361 27.52 -8.13 34.97
N LYS A 362 27.28 -9.01 35.96
CA LYS A 362 27.84 -8.83 37.30
C LYS A 362 29.37 -8.88 37.30
N LEU A 363 29.96 -9.73 36.45
CA LEU A 363 31.41 -9.87 36.32
C LEU A 363 32.03 -8.62 35.70
N ARG A 364 31.38 -7.99 34.70
CA ARG A 364 31.79 -6.68 34.15
C ARG A 364 31.96 -5.63 35.24
N VAL A 365 30.99 -5.56 36.15
CA VAL A 365 30.97 -4.57 37.23
C VAL A 365 32.07 -4.85 38.27
N ARG A 366 32.37 -6.14 38.51
CA ARG A 366 33.36 -6.56 39.50
C ARG A 366 34.79 -6.35 39.02
N GLU A 367 35.12 -6.86 37.84
CA GLU A 367 36.49 -6.92 37.33
C GLU A 367 36.88 -5.68 36.52
N ARG A 368 35.91 -4.81 36.15
CA ARG A 368 36.02 -3.62 35.27
C ARG A 368 36.46 -3.94 33.83
N GLU A 369 37.31 -4.94 33.66
CA GLU A 369 37.75 -5.48 32.40
C GLU A 369 37.38 -6.97 32.32
N LEU A 370 36.70 -7.37 31.25
CA LEU A 370 36.44 -8.76 30.94
C LEU A 370 37.48 -9.19 29.92
N THR A 371 38.12 -10.34 30.16
CA THR A 371 38.88 -11.06 29.14
C THR A 371 38.21 -12.40 28.87
N PRO A 372 38.52 -13.08 27.75
CA PRO A 372 38.00 -14.42 27.49
C PRO A 372 38.35 -15.41 28.61
N GLU A 373 39.52 -15.28 29.23
CA GLU A 373 39.93 -16.14 30.35
C GLU A 373 38.99 -15.97 31.56
N ILE A 374 38.70 -14.72 31.93
CA ILE A 374 37.80 -14.37 33.04
C ILE A 374 36.36 -14.84 32.74
N LEU A 375 35.91 -14.70 31.48
CA LEU A 375 34.59 -15.16 31.06
C LEU A 375 34.44 -16.68 31.20
N GLY A 376 35.51 -17.43 30.95
CA GLY A 376 35.55 -18.89 31.07
C GLY A 376 35.44 -19.43 32.49
N GLU A 377 35.63 -18.59 33.51
CA GLU A 377 35.48 -18.99 34.91
C GLU A 377 34.02 -19.06 35.36
N ILE A 378 33.08 -18.50 34.58
CA ILE A 378 31.66 -18.54 34.88
C ILE A 378 31.14 -19.97 34.72
N LYS A 379 30.60 -20.54 35.81
CA LYS A 379 29.95 -21.84 35.79
C LYS A 379 28.75 -21.82 34.82
N GLY A 380 28.92 -22.46 33.66
CA GLY A 380 27.93 -22.51 32.59
C GLY A 380 28.41 -21.90 31.27
N VAL A 381 29.56 -21.22 31.25
CA VAL A 381 30.26 -20.80 30.03
C VAL A 381 31.26 -21.90 29.65
N GLY A 382 30.97 -22.62 28.57
CA GLY A 382 31.84 -23.68 28.04
C GLY A 382 32.72 -23.19 26.88
N SER A 383 33.59 -24.07 26.38
CA SER A 383 34.48 -23.76 25.24
C SER A 383 33.74 -23.27 24.00
N LYS A 384 32.54 -23.80 23.73
CA LYS A 384 31.68 -23.35 22.61
C LYS A 384 31.19 -21.90 22.81
N THR A 385 30.75 -21.56 24.01
CA THR A 385 30.28 -20.21 24.37
C THR A 385 31.42 -19.21 24.35
N LEU A 386 32.62 -19.62 24.79
CA LEU A 386 33.84 -18.82 24.71
C LEU A 386 34.25 -18.51 23.27
N SER A 387 34.21 -19.53 22.39
CA SER A 387 34.50 -19.35 20.98
C SER A 387 33.52 -18.36 20.34
N LEU A 388 32.21 -18.52 20.61
CA LEU A 388 31.19 -17.58 20.14
C LEU A 388 31.40 -16.18 20.72
N ALA A 389 31.81 -16.06 21.98
CA ALA A 389 32.09 -14.75 22.56
C ALA A 389 33.26 -14.03 21.88
N GLN A 390 34.32 -14.76 21.53
CA GLN A 390 35.48 -14.22 20.81
C GLN A 390 35.18 -13.88 19.35
N GLU A 391 34.21 -14.58 18.74
CA GLU A 391 33.76 -14.34 17.36
C GLU A 391 32.79 -13.15 17.28
N GLU A 392 31.84 -13.05 18.21
CA GLU A 392 30.72 -12.11 18.13
C GLU A 392 30.99 -10.78 18.89
N PHE A 393 31.95 -10.74 19.83
CA PHE A 393 32.17 -9.56 20.67
C PHE A 393 33.64 -9.09 20.74
N SER A 394 33.82 -7.77 20.76
CA SER A 394 35.10 -7.15 21.12
C SER A 394 35.28 -7.10 22.64
N PHE A 395 36.52 -7.31 23.09
CA PHE A 395 36.94 -7.25 24.51
C PHE A 395 37.76 -6.00 24.82
N GLU A 396 37.72 -4.99 23.96
CA GLU A 396 38.47 -3.76 24.19
C GLU A 396 37.91 -3.01 25.42
N PRO A 397 38.77 -2.55 26.35
CA PRO A 397 38.35 -1.76 27.49
C PRO A 397 37.66 -0.47 27.03
N ILE A 398 36.55 -0.12 27.67
CA ILE A 398 35.86 1.14 27.42
C ILE A 398 36.50 2.22 28.30
N ALA A 399 36.94 3.32 27.69
CA ALA A 399 37.49 4.50 28.38
C ALA A 399 36.44 5.27 29.20
#